data_AF-A0A938RLJ5-F1
#
_entry.id   AF-A0A938RLJ5-F1
#
_cell.length_a   1.000
_cell.length_b   1.000
_cell.length_c   1.000
_cell.angle_alpha   90.00
_cell.angle_beta   90.00
_cell.angle_gamma   90.00
#
_symmetry.space_group_name_H-M   'P 1'
#
loop_
_entity.id
_entity.type
_entity.pdbx_description
1 polymer ?
#
loop_
_entity_poly.entity_id
_entity_poly.type
_entity_poly.pdbx_seq_one_letter_code
_entity_poly.pdbx_strand_id
1 'polypeptide(L)'
;MTRMRRGAAHCRSADCPEYEKLVALVPLTLEHSCARCGRPAAIEAEFGTGLGTSRYYNEVRVYFGFDAKTRSYTELVRREDESLFGQHSAYAFFTPLVRDLAQAERLAEILLVRLNGERKAPSLRGHATSEELRRDGWRIAV
;
A
#
# COMPACT_ATOMS: atom_id res chain seq x y z
N MET A 1 15.82 -11.98 -9.15
CA MET A 1 14.41 -11.99 -8.66
C MET A 1 13.70 -10.81 -9.29
N THR A 2 12.75 -11.06 -10.19
CA THR A 2 11.93 -10.00 -10.79
C THR A 2 11.10 -9.37 -9.68
N ARG A 3 11.51 -8.19 -9.19
CA ARG A 3 10.68 -7.38 -8.27
C ARG A 3 9.41 -7.06 -9.05
N MET A 4 8.30 -7.76 -8.78
CA MET A 4 7.02 -7.29 -9.28
C MET A 4 6.84 -5.85 -8.80
N ARG A 5 6.68 -4.94 -9.76
CA ARG A 5 6.45 -3.54 -9.46
C ARG A 5 5.07 -3.48 -8.80
N ARG A 6 5.01 -2.95 -7.58
CA ARG A 6 3.76 -2.72 -6.85
C ARG A 6 3.38 -1.24 -6.99
N GLY A 7 2.10 -0.95 -6.82
CA GLY A 7 1.57 0.41 -6.83
C GLY A 7 0.40 0.57 -5.86
N ALA A 8 -0.26 1.73 -5.92
CA ALA A 8 -1.56 1.93 -5.31
C ALA A 8 -2.63 2.05 -6.38
N ALA A 9 -3.67 1.24 -6.23
CA ALA A 9 -4.89 1.42 -6.99
C ALA A 9 -5.77 2.49 -6.32
N HIS A 10 -6.43 3.30 -7.13
CA HIS A 10 -7.48 4.21 -6.68
C HIS A 10 -8.56 4.40 -7.75
N CYS A 11 -9.76 4.76 -7.32
CA CYS A 11 -10.86 5.05 -8.24
C CYS A 11 -10.78 6.50 -8.73
N ARG A 12 -10.93 6.73 -10.04
CA ARG A 12 -10.96 8.08 -10.66
C ARG A 12 -12.36 8.62 -10.93
N SER A 13 -13.39 7.91 -10.50
CA SER A 13 -14.78 8.30 -10.75
C SER A 13 -15.26 9.21 -9.63
N ALA A 14 -15.41 10.51 -9.91
CA ALA A 14 -15.78 11.52 -8.93
C ALA A 14 -17.15 11.27 -8.27
N ASP A 15 -18.03 10.52 -8.95
CA ASP A 15 -19.33 10.06 -8.46
C ASP A 15 -19.24 8.80 -7.57
N CYS A 16 -18.07 8.20 -7.41
CA CYS A 16 -17.87 7.01 -6.60
C CYS A 16 -17.50 7.37 -5.16
N PRO A 17 -18.12 6.75 -4.13
CA PRO A 17 -17.70 6.91 -2.73
C PRO A 17 -16.26 6.48 -2.43
N GLU A 18 -15.61 5.79 -3.36
CA GLU A 18 -14.21 5.35 -3.29
C GLU A 18 -13.29 6.21 -4.15
N TYR A 19 -13.76 7.36 -4.64
CA TYR A 19 -12.94 8.33 -5.36
C TYR A 19 -11.66 8.64 -4.58
N GLU A 20 -10.51 8.48 -5.24
CA GLU A 20 -9.16 8.70 -4.70
C GLU A 20 -8.79 7.91 -3.43
N LYS A 21 -9.64 6.98 -2.96
CA LYS A 21 -9.27 6.08 -1.87
C LYS A 21 -8.25 5.04 -2.35
N LEU A 22 -7.18 4.93 -1.59
CA LEU A 22 -6.02 4.13 -1.96
C LEU A 22 -6.09 2.71 -1.43
N VAL A 23 -5.69 1.77 -2.27
CA VAL A 23 -5.27 0.45 -1.85
C VAL A 23 -3.85 0.20 -2.33
N ALA A 24 -2.94 0.14 -1.36
CA ALA A 24 -1.51 -0.01 -1.58
C ALA A 24 -1.10 -1.47 -1.82
N LEU A 25 0.11 -1.64 -2.34
CA LEU A 25 0.76 -2.93 -2.61
C LEU A 25 0.03 -3.77 -3.69
N VAL A 26 -0.73 -3.14 -4.58
CA VAL A 26 -1.35 -3.86 -5.70
C VAL A 26 -0.32 -4.17 -6.80
N PRO A 27 -0.42 -5.30 -7.52
CA PRO A 27 0.42 -5.55 -8.69
C PRO A 27 0.16 -4.53 -9.80
N LEU A 28 1.21 -3.85 -10.30
CA LEU A 28 1.11 -2.89 -11.42
C LEU A 28 0.76 -3.54 -12.76
N THR A 29 0.97 -4.85 -12.88
CA THR A 29 0.76 -5.61 -14.12
C THR A 29 -0.67 -6.13 -14.28
N LEU A 30 -1.54 -5.90 -13.29
CA LEU A 30 -2.93 -6.33 -13.33
C LEU A 30 -3.85 -5.15 -13.57
N GLU A 31 -4.91 -5.37 -14.34
CA GLU A 31 -6.01 -4.43 -14.44
C GLU A 31 -6.88 -4.53 -13.18
N HIS A 32 -7.09 -3.40 -12.51
CA HIS A 32 -7.97 -3.32 -11.36
C HIS A 32 -9.20 -2.50 -11.73
N SER A 33 -10.34 -2.86 -11.17
CA SER A 33 -11.57 -2.09 -11.26
C SER A 33 -12.13 -1.88 -9.87
N CYS A 34 -12.61 -0.67 -9.61
CA CYS A 34 -13.21 -0.32 -8.33
C CYS A 34 -14.41 -1.24 -8.06
N ALA A 35 -14.47 -1.99 -6.95
CA ALA A 35 -15.62 -2.88 -6.75
C ALA A 35 -16.92 -2.15 -6.45
N ARG A 36 -16.88 -0.84 -6.16
CA ARG A 36 -18.10 -0.03 -6.00
C ARG A 36 -18.73 0.35 -7.33
N CYS A 37 -18.00 1.03 -8.21
CA CYS A 37 -18.56 1.51 -9.48
C CYS A 37 -18.24 0.60 -10.68
N GLY A 38 -17.38 -0.41 -10.52
CA GLY A 38 -16.94 -1.31 -11.59
C GLY A 38 -16.03 -0.68 -12.64
N ARG A 39 -15.74 0.62 -12.56
CA ARG A 39 -14.90 1.33 -13.54
C ARG A 39 -13.41 1.02 -13.32
N PRO A 40 -12.58 1.12 -14.38
CA PRO A 40 -11.14 0.92 -14.27
C PRO A 40 -10.50 1.82 -13.22
N ALA A 41 -9.70 1.21 -12.35
CA ALA A 41 -8.89 1.90 -11.36
C ALA A 41 -7.64 2.46 -12.04
N ALA A 42 -7.17 3.62 -11.57
CA ALA A 42 -5.81 4.03 -11.88
C ALA A 42 -4.85 3.35 -10.91
N ILE A 43 -3.65 3.03 -11.39
CA ILE A 43 -2.57 2.52 -10.56
C ILE A 43 -1.40 3.48 -10.69
N GLU A 44 -0.94 4.01 -9.56
CA GLU A 44 0.30 4.77 -9.54
C GLU A 44 1.44 3.90 -9.05
N ALA A 45 2.60 4.06 -9.68
CA ALA A 45 3.80 3.39 -9.23
C ALA A 45 4.22 3.99 -7.89
N GLU A 46 4.13 3.17 -6.85
CA GLU A 46 4.54 3.55 -5.51
C GLU A 46 5.90 2.96 -5.19
N PHE A 47 6.64 3.67 -4.34
CA PHE A 47 7.94 3.23 -3.90
C PHE A 47 7.82 2.81 -2.45
N GLY A 48 8.07 1.52 -2.21
CA GLY A 48 8.20 0.98 -0.88
C GLY A 48 9.55 0.29 -0.75
N THR A 49 10.19 0.43 0.42
CA THR A 49 11.45 -0.25 0.73
C THR A 49 11.46 -0.74 2.16
N GLY A 50 11.91 -1.98 2.34
CA GLY A 50 12.28 -2.49 3.65
C GLY A 50 13.57 -1.82 4.13
N LEU A 51 13.65 -1.61 5.44
CA LEU A 51 14.78 -1.07 6.18
C LEU A 51 15.10 -2.05 7.31
N GLY A 52 16.35 -2.51 7.40
CA GLY A 52 16.76 -3.53 8.38
C GLY A 52 16.70 -4.96 7.85
N THR A 53 17.02 -5.91 8.71
CA THR A 53 17.27 -7.32 8.33
C THR A 53 16.28 -8.31 8.94
N SER A 54 15.39 -7.86 9.83
CA SER A 54 14.41 -8.75 10.47
C SER A 54 13.40 -9.33 9.49
N ARG A 55 12.87 -10.50 9.83
CA ARG A 55 11.87 -11.18 9.00
C ARG A 55 10.55 -10.43 8.98
N TYR A 56 10.17 -9.71 10.04
CA TYR A 56 8.92 -8.96 10.11
C TYR A 56 9.22 -7.49 10.36
N TYR A 57 8.37 -6.62 9.81
CA TYR A 57 8.46 -5.19 10.04
C TYR A 57 7.74 -4.85 11.33
N ASN A 58 8.47 -4.33 12.31
CA ASN A 58 7.88 -3.80 13.55
C ASN A 58 7.45 -2.34 13.39
N GLU A 59 7.81 -1.69 12.28
CA GLU A 59 7.44 -0.30 11.98
C GLU A 59 7.07 -0.13 10.51
N VAL A 60 6.06 0.70 10.22
CA VAL A 60 5.80 1.26 8.88
C VAL A 60 5.91 2.78 8.95
N ARG A 61 6.60 3.35 7.95
CA ARG A 61 6.78 4.79 7.73
C ARG A 61 6.08 5.18 6.44
N VAL A 62 5.06 6.03 6.51
CA VAL A 62 4.36 6.56 5.32
C VAL A 62 4.76 8.01 5.11
N TYR A 63 5.50 8.25 4.03
CA TYR A 63 5.87 9.59 3.56
C TYR A 63 4.79 10.06 2.57
N PHE A 64 4.18 11.19 2.87
CA PHE A 64 3.03 11.73 2.14
C PHE A 64 3.13 13.27 2.02
N GLY A 65 2.13 13.90 1.41
CA GLY A 65 2.18 15.35 1.14
C GLY A 65 3.26 15.68 0.11
N PHE A 66 3.18 15.07 -1.09
CA PHE A 66 4.17 15.31 -2.13
C PHE A 66 4.07 16.75 -2.67
N ASP A 67 5.14 17.53 -2.49
CA ASP A 67 5.30 18.83 -3.12
C ASP A 67 5.96 18.67 -4.50
N ALA A 68 5.21 19.00 -5.55
CA ALA A 68 5.67 18.93 -6.93
C ALA A 68 6.79 19.94 -7.25
N LYS A 69 6.88 21.07 -6.53
CA LYS A 69 7.90 22.10 -6.77
C LYS A 69 9.28 21.62 -6.33
N THR A 70 9.36 21.03 -5.14
CA THR A 70 10.61 20.54 -4.54
C THR A 70 10.85 19.06 -4.83
N ARG A 71 9.84 18.36 -5.37
CA ARG A 71 9.84 16.91 -5.64
C ARG A 71 10.11 16.08 -4.37
N SER A 72 9.57 16.52 -3.23
CA SER A 72 9.78 15.90 -1.93
C SER A 72 8.46 15.64 -1.19
N TYR A 73 8.45 14.62 -0.34
CA TYR A 73 7.38 14.40 0.62
C TYR A 73 7.62 15.26 1.86
N THR A 74 6.63 16.05 2.25
CA THR A 74 6.78 17.00 3.36
C THR A 74 6.32 16.43 4.70
N GLU A 75 5.59 15.32 4.71
CA GLU A 75 4.98 14.75 5.90
C GLU A 75 5.30 13.26 6.08
N LEU A 76 5.20 12.79 7.33
CA LEU A 76 5.53 11.42 7.72
C LEU A 76 4.61 10.94 8.84
N VAL A 77 4.00 9.77 8.65
CA VAL A 77 3.38 8.98 9.72
C VAL A 77 4.23 7.75 10.02
N ARG A 78 4.30 7.38 11.31
CA ARG A 78 4.92 6.14 11.77
C ARG A 78 3.89 5.31 12.50
N ARG A 79 3.89 4.00 12.22
CA ARG A 79 3.08 3.02 12.94
C ARG A 79 3.95 1.87 13.36
N GLU A 80 3.95 1.59 14.66
CA GLU A 80 4.73 0.51 15.25
C GLU A 80 3.81 -0.64 15.71
N ASP A 81 4.33 -1.86 15.64
CA ASP A 81 3.76 -3.06 16.26
C ASP A 81 4.59 -3.43 17.48
N GLU A 82 4.16 -2.98 18.66
CA GLU A 82 4.86 -3.23 19.93
C GLU A 82 4.91 -4.73 20.28
N SER A 83 4.03 -5.56 19.70
CA SER A 83 4.05 -7.01 19.92
C SER A 83 5.27 -7.70 19.27
N LEU A 84 5.96 -7.01 18.36
CA LEU A 84 7.17 -7.48 17.68
C LEU A 84 8.46 -6.97 18.36
N PHE A 85 8.42 -6.77 19.68
CA PHE A 85 9.53 -6.30 20.49
C PHE A 85 10.84 -7.06 20.21
N GLY A 86 11.93 -6.32 19.96
CA GLY A 86 13.25 -6.86 19.63
C GLY A 86 13.48 -7.15 18.13
N GLN A 87 12.45 -7.04 17.28
CA GLN A 87 12.67 -6.88 15.84
C GLN A 87 12.90 -5.41 15.52
N HIS A 88 13.89 -5.15 14.68
CA HIS A 88 14.28 -3.80 14.27
C HIS A 88 14.31 -3.73 12.76
N SER A 89 13.13 -3.82 12.15
CA SER A 89 12.98 -3.55 10.73
C SER A 89 11.74 -2.70 10.45
N ALA A 90 11.94 -1.67 9.65
CA ALA A 90 10.89 -0.76 9.24
C ALA A 90 10.57 -0.95 7.76
N TYR A 91 9.38 -0.58 7.33
CA TYR A 91 9.04 -0.44 5.92
C TYR A 91 8.71 1.00 5.62
N ALA A 92 9.50 1.64 4.76
CA ALA A 92 9.23 2.98 4.27
C ALA A 92 8.39 2.91 3.00
N PHE A 93 7.34 3.72 2.95
CA PHE A 93 6.39 3.79 1.86
C PHE A 93 6.18 5.25 1.46
N PHE A 94 6.26 5.54 0.17
CA PHE A 94 6.23 6.88 -0.40
C PHE A 94 5.07 6.98 -1.39
N THR A 95 4.12 7.88 -1.13
CA THR A 95 2.92 8.01 -1.97
C THR A 95 2.54 9.47 -2.22
N PRO A 96 2.43 9.91 -3.48
CA PRO A 96 2.03 11.28 -3.81
C PRO A 96 0.51 11.50 -3.67
N LEU A 97 -0.23 10.42 -3.47
CA LEU A 97 -1.69 10.40 -3.49
C LEU A 97 -2.31 10.76 -2.14
N VAL A 98 -1.58 10.54 -1.03
CA VAL A 98 -2.04 10.91 0.29
C VAL A 98 -1.63 12.34 0.61
N ARG A 99 -2.60 13.17 0.98
CA ARG A 99 -2.39 14.54 1.48
C ARG A 99 -2.96 14.77 2.88
N ASP A 100 -3.72 13.81 3.39
CA ASP A 100 -4.39 13.90 4.67
C ASP A 100 -3.75 12.95 5.69
N LEU A 101 -3.60 13.44 6.92
CA LEU A 101 -2.98 12.70 8.01
C LEU A 101 -3.76 11.43 8.37
N ALA A 102 -5.09 11.51 8.47
CA ALA A 102 -5.91 10.36 8.85
C ALA A 102 -5.87 9.26 7.78
N GLN A 103 -5.78 9.64 6.50
CA GLN A 103 -5.53 8.69 5.41
C GLN A 103 -4.15 8.04 5.54
N ALA A 104 -3.11 8.81 5.86
CA ALA A 104 -1.74 8.29 6.04
C ALA A 104 -1.65 7.30 7.22
N GLU A 105 -2.31 7.60 8.34
CA GLU A 105 -2.40 6.71 9.51
C GLU A 105 -3.09 5.39 9.19
N ARG A 106 -4.26 5.46 8.55
CA ARG A 106 -4.99 4.27 8.11
C ARG A 106 -4.15 3.44 7.13
N LEU A 107 -3.43 4.09 6.23
CA LEU A 107 -2.55 3.42 5.29
C LEU A 107 -1.38 2.72 5.98
N ALA A 108 -0.75 3.37 6.96
CA ALA A 108 0.34 2.78 7.75
C ALA A 108 -0.13 1.51 8.49
N GLU A 109 -1.33 1.52 9.06
CA GLU A 109 -1.94 0.36 9.70
C GLU A 109 -2.18 -0.79 8.71
N ILE A 110 -2.81 -0.52 7.56
CA ILE A 110 -3.08 -1.51 6.52
C ILE A 110 -1.77 -2.14 6.02
N LEU A 111 -0.75 -1.31 5.78
CA LEU A 111 0.57 -1.78 5.33
C LEU A 111 1.23 -2.70 6.35
N LEU A 112 1.21 -2.33 7.63
CA LEU A 112 1.84 -3.11 8.70
C LEU A 112 1.21 -4.50 8.81
N VAL A 113 -0.13 -4.58 8.76
CA VAL A 113 -0.87 -5.85 8.77
C VAL A 113 -0.56 -6.68 7.51
N ARG A 114 -0.68 -6.08 6.31
CA ARG A 114 -0.50 -6.79 5.04
C ARG A 114 0.92 -7.33 4.88
N LEU A 115 1.94 -6.50 5.11
CA LEU A 115 3.33 -6.90 4.93
C LEU A 115 3.73 -8.05 5.85
N ASN A 116 3.29 -8.00 7.11
CA ASN A 116 3.57 -9.08 8.06
C ASN A 116 2.70 -10.32 7.81
N GLY A 117 1.47 -10.16 7.31
CA GLY A 117 0.62 -11.25 6.83
C GLY A 117 1.27 -12.05 5.70
N GLU A 118 1.73 -11.36 4.64
CA GLU A 118 2.47 -11.98 3.53
C GLU A 118 3.70 -12.78 4.02
N ARG A 119 4.37 -12.28 5.06
CA ARG A 119 5.57 -12.92 5.66
C ARG A 119 5.26 -14.09 6.58
N LYS A 120 4.08 -14.12 7.21
CA LYS A 120 3.57 -15.22 8.06
C LYS A 120 3.09 -16.42 7.26
N ALA A 121 2.63 -16.22 6.02
CA ALA A 121 2.16 -17.28 5.11
C ALA A 121 3.15 -17.53 3.95
N PRO A 122 4.31 -18.20 4.18
CA PRO A 122 5.36 -18.36 3.17
C PRO A 122 4.97 -19.26 1.97
N SER A 123 3.78 -19.87 1.95
CA SER A 123 3.31 -20.74 0.86
C SER A 123 2.73 -20.00 -0.35
N LEU A 124 2.59 -18.67 -0.30
CA LEU A 124 2.21 -17.86 -1.46
C LEU A 124 3.36 -16.92 -1.78
N ARG A 125 4.28 -17.39 -2.62
CA ARG A 125 5.37 -16.55 -3.14
C ARG A 125 4.77 -15.40 -3.94
N GLY A 126 4.68 -14.24 -3.29
CA GLY A 126 4.46 -12.95 -3.93
C GLY A 126 3.03 -12.74 -4.41
N HIS A 127 2.68 -11.46 -4.51
CA HIS A 127 1.41 -10.92 -5.00
C HIS A 127 0.35 -10.88 -3.90
N ALA A 128 -0.23 -9.68 -3.68
CA ALA A 128 -1.57 -9.63 -3.11
C ALA A 128 -2.41 -10.53 -4.00
N THR A 129 -2.92 -11.64 -3.47
CA THR A 129 -3.61 -12.62 -4.30
C THR A 129 -4.89 -11.98 -4.82
N SER A 130 -5.42 -12.51 -5.93
CA SER A 130 -6.70 -12.03 -6.45
C SER A 130 -7.82 -12.08 -5.41
N GLU A 131 -7.71 -12.98 -4.44
CA GLU A 131 -8.62 -13.10 -3.30
C GLU A 131 -8.45 -12.00 -2.27
N GLU A 132 -7.22 -11.58 -1.94
CA GLU A 132 -6.96 -10.48 -1.02
C GLU A 132 -7.40 -9.14 -1.59
N LEU A 133 -7.17 -8.91 -2.88
CA LEU A 133 -7.67 -7.74 -3.58
C LEU A 133 -9.20 -7.74 -3.62
N ARG A 134 -9.85 -8.90 -3.81
CA ARG A 134 -11.30 -9.04 -3.70
C ARG A 134 -11.82 -8.78 -2.29
N ARG A 135 -11.14 -9.27 -1.25
CA ARG A 135 -11.47 -9.00 0.15
C ARG A 135 -11.42 -7.50 0.45
N ASP A 136 -10.46 -6.80 -0.13
CA ASP A 136 -10.28 -5.35 0.03
C ASP A 136 -11.18 -4.55 -0.94
N GLY A 137 -12.13 -5.22 -1.60
CA GLY A 137 -13.13 -4.56 -2.43
C GLY A 137 -12.62 -4.14 -3.81
N TRP A 138 -11.69 -4.89 -4.41
CA TRP A 138 -11.29 -4.73 -5.81
C TRP A 138 -11.74 -5.90 -6.67
N ARG A 139 -12.20 -5.59 -7.88
CA ARG A 139 -12.46 -6.58 -8.91
C ARG A 139 -11.29 -6.56 -9.88
N ILE A 140 -10.69 -7.72 -10.06
CA ILE A 140 -9.60 -7.91 -11.03
C ILE A 140 -10.24 -8.40 -12.31
N ALA A 141 -10.00 -7.68 -13.41
CA ALA A 141 -10.38 -8.15 -14.74
C ALA A 141 -9.48 -9.35 -15.09
N VAL A 142 -10.11 -10.45 -15.50
CA VAL A 142 -9.43 -11.71 -15.90
C VAL A 142 -9.17 -11.68 -17.39
#